data_AF-A0A1F2YKC3-F1
#
_entry.id   AF-A0A1F2YKC3-F1
#
_cell.length_a   1.000
_cell.length_b   1.000
_cell.length_c   1.000
_cell.angle_alpha   90.00
_cell.angle_beta   90.00
_cell.angle_gamma   90.00
#
_symmetry.space_group_name_H-M   'P 1'
#
loop_
_entity.id
_entity.type
_entity.pdbx_description
1 polymer ?
#
loop_
_entity_poly.entity_id
_entity_poly.type
_entity_poly.pdbx_seq_one_letter_code
_entity_poly.pdbx_strand_id
1 'polypeptide(L)'
;MGFICPKQNQMVYRPRKPEKTVLFEIVKKHYLQKQTLLQKVLHIVIDEIKKALVIRGPDISNVQIGAISFIQHFGNTLNAHPHFHILFADGIFSGEREELRFYESYLTQDTIADVQDKIRCRVLRFFKRKGFFAKEDLEKMLKYENSGFSLDATVRIESWDREGLERIIRYCARPPFASENLRWNGPWISYRLPKPSRTGQKFIQLDPLEFLERISAFIPYPRHHRRHYHGVFAPNSPLRKKSRIMCKNGKCR
;
A
#
# COMPACT_ATOMS: atom_id res chain seq x y z
N MET A 1 -14.76 -26.38 2.39
CA MET A 1 -13.59 -26.70 1.55
C MET A 1 -12.75 -25.46 1.33
N GLY A 2 -11.56 -25.41 1.96
CA GLY A 2 -10.64 -24.29 1.83
C GLY A 2 -9.89 -24.37 0.50
N PHE A 3 -10.01 -23.34 -0.34
CA PHE A 3 -9.20 -23.22 -1.56
C PHE A 3 -7.76 -22.89 -1.19
N ILE A 4 -6.81 -23.78 -1.46
CA ILE A 4 -5.38 -23.54 -1.32
C ILE A 4 -4.91 -22.70 -2.52
N CYS A 5 -4.23 -21.59 -2.25
CA CYS A 5 -3.67 -20.75 -3.32
C CYS A 5 -2.33 -21.38 -3.77
N PRO A 6 -2.15 -21.70 -5.06
CA PRO A 6 -0.89 -22.28 -5.52
C PRO A 6 0.24 -21.25 -5.40
N LYS A 7 1.34 -21.64 -4.74
CA LYS A 7 2.57 -20.83 -4.63
C LYS A 7 3.23 -20.69 -6.01
N GLN A 8 3.66 -19.47 -6.37
CA GLN A 8 4.44 -19.23 -7.59
C GLN A 8 5.94 -19.42 -7.31
N ASN A 9 6.64 -20.14 -8.20
CA ASN A 9 8.09 -20.38 -8.13
C ASN A 9 8.88 -19.27 -8.84
N GLN A 10 9.97 -18.82 -8.20
CA GLN A 10 11.15 -18.03 -8.66
C GLN A 10 11.04 -16.87 -9.67
N MET A 11 11.76 -15.80 -9.33
CA MET A 11 11.74 -14.45 -9.92
C MET A 11 12.23 -14.34 -11.37
N VAL A 12 11.34 -13.86 -12.25
CA VAL A 12 11.70 -13.06 -13.42
C VAL A 12 10.80 -11.82 -13.44
N TYR A 13 11.36 -10.64 -13.15
CA TYR A 13 10.64 -9.37 -13.20
C TYR A 13 10.30 -8.97 -14.64
N ARG A 14 9.01 -8.91 -15.04
CA ARG A 14 8.46 -8.20 -16.23
C ARG A 14 6.94 -7.88 -16.01
N PRO A 15 6.31 -7.04 -16.86
CA PRO A 15 5.69 -5.73 -16.56
C PRO A 15 4.45 -5.66 -15.62
N ARG A 16 4.29 -4.52 -14.93
CA ARG A 16 3.33 -4.24 -13.82
C ARG A 16 1.84 -3.98 -14.16
N LYS A 17 1.36 -4.16 -15.39
CA LYS A 17 -0.02 -3.75 -15.75
C LYS A 17 -0.92 -4.94 -16.09
N PRO A 18 -1.94 -5.24 -15.28
CA PRO A 18 -3.10 -5.99 -15.71
C PRO A 18 -4.09 -5.04 -16.40
N GLU A 19 -3.65 -4.31 -17.43
CA GLU A 19 -4.56 -3.50 -18.23
C GLU A 19 -5.58 -4.45 -18.89
N LYS A 20 -6.87 -4.17 -18.72
CA LYS A 20 -8.01 -4.98 -19.18
C LYS A 20 -8.38 -6.22 -18.34
N THR A 21 -8.01 -6.28 -17.06
CA THR A 21 -8.58 -7.29 -16.15
C THR A 21 -9.82 -6.78 -15.42
N VAL A 22 -10.79 -7.67 -15.18
CA VAL A 22 -12.00 -7.36 -14.39
C VAL A 22 -11.65 -6.80 -13.00
N LEU A 23 -10.56 -7.29 -12.39
CA LEU A 23 -10.05 -6.77 -11.12
C LEU A 23 -9.66 -5.29 -11.21
N PHE A 24 -8.94 -4.90 -12.26
CA PHE A 24 -8.51 -3.51 -12.45
C PHE A 24 -9.70 -2.57 -12.61
N GLU A 25 -10.72 -2.97 -13.37
CA GLU A 25 -11.95 -2.19 -13.53
C GLU A 25 -12.72 -2.05 -12.21
N ILE A 26 -12.82 -3.13 -11.43
CA ILE A 26 -13.46 -3.08 -10.11
C ILE A 26 -12.70 -2.16 -9.16
N VAL A 27 -11.37 -2.31 -9.08
CA VAL A 27 -10.52 -1.50 -8.21
C VAL A 27 -10.62 -0.03 -8.61
N LYS A 28 -10.43 0.30 -9.90
CA LYS A 28 -10.51 1.67 -10.42
C LYS A 28 -11.88 2.29 -10.16
N LYS A 29 -12.96 1.58 -10.48
CA LYS A 29 -14.34 2.08 -10.36
C LYS A 29 -14.77 2.23 -8.90
N HIS A 30 -14.43 1.29 -8.03
CA HIS A 30 -15.02 1.23 -6.69
C HIS A 30 -14.13 1.75 -5.57
N TYR A 31 -12.80 1.69 -5.68
CA TYR A 31 -11.95 2.26 -4.62
C TYR A 31 -12.02 3.78 -4.58
N LEU A 32 -12.13 4.40 -5.76
CA LEU A 32 -12.31 5.84 -5.88
C LEU A 32 -13.69 6.32 -5.44
N GLN A 33 -14.67 5.42 -5.26
CA GLN A 33 -16.06 5.76 -4.92
C GLN A 33 -16.47 5.28 -3.51
N LYS A 34 -15.81 4.24 -2.97
CA LYS A 34 -16.19 3.59 -1.70
C LYS A 34 -14.98 3.41 -0.80
N GLN A 35 -14.72 4.42 0.04
CA GLN A 35 -13.63 4.40 1.03
C GLN A 35 -13.66 3.15 1.92
N THR A 36 -14.84 2.62 2.25
CA THR A 36 -14.99 1.44 3.09
C THR A 36 -14.35 0.18 2.49
N LEU A 37 -14.35 0.03 1.16
CA LEU A 37 -13.66 -1.07 0.48
C LEU A 37 -12.15 -0.93 0.61
N LEU A 38 -11.65 0.29 0.37
CA LEU A 38 -10.24 0.62 0.47
C LEU A 38 -9.69 0.36 1.88
N GLN A 39 -10.43 0.78 2.92
CA GLN A 39 -10.08 0.50 4.32
C GLN A 39 -10.07 -1.00 4.61
N LYS A 40 -11.04 -1.75 4.09
CA LYS A 40 -11.10 -3.20 4.33
C LYS A 40 -9.92 -3.93 3.69
N VAL A 41 -9.48 -3.47 2.52
CA VAL A 41 -8.31 -4.01 1.83
C VAL A 41 -7.03 -3.62 2.57
N LEU A 42 -6.91 -2.37 3.01
CA LEU A 42 -5.81 -1.94 3.88
C LEU A 42 -5.73 -2.81 5.15
N HIS A 43 -6.86 -3.09 5.80
CA HIS A 43 -6.89 -3.99 6.96
C HIS A 43 -6.40 -5.41 6.61
N ILE A 44 -6.75 -5.96 5.43
CA ILE A 44 -6.22 -7.26 5.00
C ILE A 44 -4.69 -7.21 4.85
N VAL A 45 -4.17 -6.16 4.23
CA VAL A 45 -2.72 -5.96 4.04
C VAL A 45 -2.00 -5.87 5.38
N ILE A 46 -2.47 -5.00 6.29
CA ILE A 46 -1.88 -4.82 7.62
C ILE A 46 -1.93 -6.13 8.43
N ASP A 47 -3.03 -6.86 8.37
CA ASP A 47 -3.22 -8.12 9.10
C ASP A 47 -2.29 -9.24 8.58
N GLU A 48 -2.10 -9.37 7.26
CA GLU A 48 -1.16 -10.36 6.72
C GLU A 48 0.30 -10.04 7.03
N ILE A 49 0.69 -8.76 6.97
CA ILE A 49 2.04 -8.34 7.36
C ILE A 49 2.25 -8.58 8.87
N LYS A 50 1.26 -8.24 9.71
CA LYS A 50 1.29 -8.53 11.15
C LYS A 50 1.51 -10.02 11.41
N LYS A 51 0.74 -10.90 10.77
CA LYS A 51 0.89 -12.36 10.96
C LYS A 51 2.29 -12.83 10.59
N ALA A 52 2.85 -12.33 9.49
CA ALA A 52 4.20 -12.71 9.07
C ALA A 52 5.27 -12.25 10.08
N LEU A 53 5.14 -11.03 10.61
CA LEU A 53 6.04 -10.52 11.66
C LEU A 53 5.91 -11.32 12.97
N VAL A 54 4.69 -11.69 13.36
CA VAL A 54 4.44 -12.49 14.57
C VAL A 54 5.08 -13.88 14.44
N ILE A 55 4.86 -14.56 13.30
CA ILE A 55 5.40 -15.91 13.06
C ILE A 55 6.92 -15.95 13.12
N ARG A 56 7.59 -14.87 12.72
CA ARG A 56 9.05 -14.75 12.70
C ARG A 56 9.63 -14.14 13.97
N GLY A 57 8.78 -13.55 14.81
CA GLY A 57 9.16 -12.99 16.09
C GLY A 57 9.24 -14.04 17.19
N PRO A 58 9.65 -13.65 18.39
CA PRO A 58 9.60 -14.54 19.56
C PRO A 58 8.16 -14.88 19.95
N ASP A 59 7.97 -16.04 20.58
CA ASP A 59 6.68 -16.46 21.12
C ASP A 59 6.36 -15.68 22.39
N ILE A 60 5.57 -14.62 22.25
CA ILE A 60 5.20 -13.69 23.31
C ILE A 60 3.72 -13.34 23.23
N SER A 61 3.11 -13.03 24.37
CA SER A 61 1.72 -12.60 24.45
C SER A 61 1.54 -11.12 24.08
N ASN A 62 0.29 -10.70 23.85
CA ASN A 62 -0.09 -9.30 23.62
C ASN A 62 0.64 -8.60 22.46
N VAL A 63 0.82 -9.33 21.35
CA VAL A 63 1.57 -8.81 20.19
C VAL A 63 0.81 -7.70 19.45
N GLN A 64 1.49 -6.57 19.33
CA GLN A 64 1.10 -5.40 18.55
C GLN A 64 2.15 -5.08 17.49
N ILE A 65 1.75 -4.37 16.45
CA ILE A 65 2.65 -3.79 15.44
C ILE A 65 2.69 -2.27 15.62
N GLY A 66 3.68 -1.62 15.01
CA GLY A 66 3.66 -0.18 14.78
C GLY A 66 3.67 0.05 13.28
N ALA A 67 2.64 0.67 12.71
CA ALA A 67 2.65 1.02 11.29
C ALA A 67 1.92 2.33 10.98
N ILE A 68 2.31 2.96 9.87
CA ILE A 68 1.69 4.15 9.31
C ILE A 68 1.44 3.91 7.83
N SER A 69 0.18 3.96 7.39
CA SER A 69 -0.19 3.78 5.98
C SER A 69 -0.60 5.11 5.36
N PHE A 70 -0.16 5.32 4.12
CA PHE A 70 -0.51 6.44 3.25
C PHE A 70 -1.24 5.89 2.03
N ILE A 71 -2.38 6.50 1.70
CA ILE A 71 -3.22 6.12 0.57
C ILE A 71 -2.97 7.10 -0.56
N GLN A 72 -2.49 6.59 -1.69
CA GLN A 72 -2.33 7.35 -2.94
C GLN A 72 -3.30 6.82 -3.99
N HIS A 73 -3.88 7.72 -4.80
CA HIS A 73 -4.88 7.40 -5.83
C HIS A 73 -4.38 7.67 -7.25
N PHE A 74 -3.11 8.05 -7.41
CA PHE A 74 -2.54 8.55 -8.66
C PHE A 74 -1.31 7.75 -9.07
N GLY A 75 -1.13 7.56 -10.38
CA GLY A 75 0.11 7.06 -10.97
C GLY A 75 0.94 8.17 -11.62
N ASN A 76 2.14 7.81 -12.10
CA ASN A 76 3.06 8.78 -12.70
C ASN A 76 2.52 9.47 -13.96
N THR A 77 1.49 8.92 -14.61
CA THR A 77 0.88 9.46 -15.85
C THR A 77 -0.48 10.15 -15.59
N LEU A 78 -0.70 10.67 -14.37
CA LEU A 78 -1.99 11.26 -13.95
C LEU A 78 -3.18 10.30 -14.14
N ASN A 79 -2.94 9.00 -14.02
CA ASN A 79 -4.00 7.99 -14.08
C ASN A 79 -4.46 7.63 -12.67
N ALA A 80 -5.74 7.23 -12.54
CA ALA A 80 -6.24 6.57 -11.35
C ALA A 80 -5.41 5.31 -11.04
N HIS A 81 -4.79 5.28 -9.86
CA HIS A 81 -3.97 4.18 -9.40
C HIS A 81 -3.97 4.10 -7.86
N PRO A 82 -5.01 3.53 -7.24
CA PRO A 82 -5.06 3.38 -5.80
C PRO A 82 -4.00 2.37 -5.32
N HIS A 83 -3.11 2.82 -4.45
CA HIS A 83 -2.09 2.00 -3.82
C HIS A 83 -1.72 2.51 -2.42
N PHE A 84 -1.10 1.65 -1.63
CA PHE A 84 -0.70 1.95 -0.27
C PHE A 84 0.81 2.05 -0.18
N HIS A 85 1.30 3.11 0.45
CA HIS A 85 2.64 3.11 1.04
C HIS A 85 2.48 2.86 2.53
N ILE A 86 3.20 1.90 3.09
CA ILE A 86 3.08 1.58 4.51
C ILE A 86 4.47 1.52 5.12
N LEU A 87 4.68 2.33 6.15
CA LEU A 87 5.84 2.26 7.03
C LEU A 87 5.51 1.30 8.16
N PHE A 88 6.26 0.22 8.27
CA PHE A 88 6.20 -0.69 9.42
C PHE A 88 7.45 -0.49 10.27
N ALA A 89 7.28 -0.57 11.58
CA ALA A 89 8.42 -0.87 12.44
C ALA A 89 8.92 -2.28 12.11
N ASP A 90 10.24 -2.47 12.11
CA ASP A 90 10.91 -3.72 11.76
C ASP A 90 10.83 -4.75 12.91
N GLY A 91 9.62 -4.97 13.41
CA GLY A 91 9.40 -5.84 14.53
C GLY A 91 8.01 -5.77 15.12
N ILE A 92 7.90 -6.39 16.28
CA ILE A 92 6.67 -6.48 17.05
C ILE A 92 6.85 -5.84 18.41
N PHE A 93 5.76 -5.32 18.95
CA PHE A 93 5.68 -4.76 20.28
C PHE A 93 4.91 -5.72 21.17
N SER A 94 5.36 -5.90 22.40
CA SER A 94 4.58 -6.59 23.43
C SER A 94 4.64 -5.81 24.72
N GLY A 95 3.54 -5.89 25.46
CA GLY A 95 3.38 -5.25 26.74
C GLY A 95 2.01 -4.59 26.90
N GLU A 96 1.70 -4.28 28.15
CA GLU A 96 0.46 -3.62 28.56
C GLU A 96 0.79 -2.35 29.32
N ARG A 97 -0.06 -1.32 29.18
CA ARG A 97 -0.12 -0.02 29.91
C ARG A 97 1.22 0.56 30.40
N GLU A 98 1.87 -0.09 31.35
CA GLU A 98 3.06 0.22 32.14
C GLU A 98 4.39 -0.17 31.43
N GLU A 99 4.44 -1.32 30.77
CA GLU A 99 5.64 -1.84 30.10
C GLU A 99 5.40 -2.03 28.60
N LEU A 100 6.33 -1.54 27.76
CA LEU A 100 6.31 -1.77 26.32
C LEU A 100 7.72 -2.15 25.88
N ARG A 101 7.84 -3.32 25.25
CA ARG A 101 9.09 -3.83 24.69
C ARG A 101 8.95 -3.99 23.19
N PHE A 102 10.04 -3.72 22.48
CA PHE A 102 10.16 -3.95 21.05
C PHE A 102 11.03 -5.17 20.82
N TYR A 103 10.58 -6.05 19.94
CA TYR A 103 11.26 -7.26 19.54
C TYR A 103 11.43 -7.20 18.03
N GLU A 104 12.68 -7.20 17.59
CA GLU A 104 13.00 -7.20 16.17
C GLU A 104 12.43 -8.45 15.49
N SER A 105 11.79 -8.24 14.34
CA SER A 105 11.27 -9.31 13.50
C SER A 105 11.24 -8.81 12.07
N TYR A 106 11.95 -9.51 11.20
CA TYR A 106 12.23 -9.05 9.84
C TYR A 106 11.56 -9.95 8.83
N LEU A 107 11.02 -9.37 7.75
CA LEU A 107 10.48 -10.13 6.63
C LEU A 107 11.59 -10.37 5.60
N THR A 108 11.84 -11.64 5.27
CA THR A 108 12.71 -12.01 4.15
C THR A 108 12.00 -11.79 2.82
N GLN A 109 12.74 -11.76 1.70
CA GLN A 109 12.15 -11.66 0.36
C GLN A 109 11.15 -12.80 0.07
N ASP A 110 11.47 -14.04 0.48
CA ASP A 110 10.54 -15.17 0.35
C ASP A 110 9.28 -14.97 1.20
N THR A 111 9.43 -14.42 2.41
CA THR A 111 8.29 -14.09 3.28
C THR A 111 7.42 -13.00 2.63
N ILE A 112 8.02 -12.00 2.00
CA ILE A 112 7.32 -10.93 1.29
C ILE A 112 6.49 -11.51 0.13
N ALA A 113 7.06 -12.42 -0.65
CA ALA A 113 6.35 -13.11 -1.73
C ALA A 113 5.15 -13.93 -1.20
N ASP A 114 5.35 -14.70 -0.13
CA ASP A 114 4.28 -15.45 0.53
C ASP A 114 3.17 -14.53 1.08
N VAL A 115 3.54 -13.39 1.68
CA VAL A 115 2.59 -12.39 2.18
C VAL A 115 1.82 -11.75 1.03
N GLN A 116 2.48 -11.40 -0.06
CA GLN A 116 1.84 -10.89 -1.27
C GLN A 116 0.77 -11.84 -1.78
N ASP A 117 1.08 -13.15 -1.84
CA ASP A 117 0.11 -14.16 -2.28
C ASP A 117 -1.07 -14.27 -1.32
N LYS A 118 -0.81 -14.33 -0.01
CA LYS A 118 -1.89 -14.35 1.00
C LYS A 118 -2.79 -13.11 0.91
N ILE A 119 -2.21 -11.92 0.69
CA ILE A 119 -2.96 -10.68 0.45
C ILE A 119 -3.83 -10.83 -0.80
N ARG A 120 -3.24 -11.23 -1.93
CA ARG A 120 -3.95 -11.47 -3.20
C ARG A 120 -5.17 -12.36 -2.97
N CYS A 121 -4.97 -13.54 -2.39
CA CYS A 121 -6.05 -14.52 -2.25
C CYS A 121 -7.12 -14.03 -1.25
N ARG A 122 -6.75 -13.32 -0.18
CA ARG A 122 -7.73 -12.73 0.77
C ARG A 122 -8.53 -11.58 0.17
N VAL A 123 -7.89 -10.68 -0.58
CA VAL A 123 -8.57 -9.56 -1.25
C VAL A 123 -9.54 -10.07 -2.32
N LEU A 124 -9.10 -11.00 -3.16
CA LEU A 124 -9.96 -11.60 -4.17
C LEU A 124 -11.17 -12.32 -3.54
N ARG A 125 -10.98 -13.11 -2.48
CA ARG A 125 -12.10 -13.71 -1.73
C ARG A 125 -13.03 -12.66 -1.13
N PHE A 126 -12.49 -11.55 -0.62
CA PHE A 126 -13.29 -10.46 -0.09
C PHE A 126 -14.19 -9.85 -1.18
N PHE A 127 -13.66 -9.59 -2.37
CA PHE A 127 -14.43 -9.06 -3.48
C PHE A 127 -15.48 -10.02 -4.02
N LYS A 128 -15.16 -11.32 -4.12
CA LYS A 128 -16.15 -12.35 -4.44
C LYS A 128 -17.32 -12.32 -3.46
N ARG A 129 -17.06 -12.26 -2.14
CA ARG A 129 -18.11 -12.17 -1.12
C ARG A 129 -18.95 -10.90 -1.20
N LYS A 130 -18.43 -9.85 -1.84
CA LYS A 130 -19.17 -8.61 -2.09
C LYS A 130 -19.93 -8.62 -3.42
N GLY A 131 -19.87 -9.72 -4.17
CA GLY A 131 -20.60 -9.88 -5.44
C GLY A 131 -19.96 -9.14 -6.62
N PHE A 132 -18.67 -8.77 -6.54
CA PHE A 132 -18.04 -8.02 -7.62
C PHE A 132 -17.64 -8.86 -8.83
N PHE A 133 -17.54 -10.18 -8.69
CA PHE A 133 -17.25 -11.09 -9.80
C PHE A 133 -17.73 -12.52 -9.50
N ALA A 134 -17.92 -13.31 -10.57
CA ALA A 134 -18.39 -14.68 -10.50
C ALA A 134 -17.30 -15.64 -9.95
N LYS A 135 -17.67 -16.89 -9.66
CA LYS A 135 -16.70 -17.89 -9.15
C LYS A 135 -15.63 -18.20 -10.18
N GLU A 136 -16.03 -18.27 -11.44
CA GLU A 136 -15.20 -18.61 -12.59
C GLU A 136 -14.14 -17.52 -12.83
N ASP A 137 -14.52 -16.25 -12.65
CA ASP A 137 -13.60 -15.11 -12.72
C ASP A 137 -12.54 -15.16 -11.62
N LEU A 138 -12.92 -15.53 -10.39
CA LEU A 138 -11.97 -15.72 -9.29
C LEU A 138 -10.93 -16.79 -9.65
N GLU A 139 -11.38 -17.94 -10.16
CA GLU A 139 -10.50 -19.05 -10.52
C GLU A 139 -9.52 -18.67 -11.64
N LYS A 140 -9.98 -17.89 -12.62
CA LYS A 140 -9.12 -17.31 -13.66
C LYS A 140 -8.11 -16.33 -13.07
N MET A 141 -8.56 -15.40 -12.22
CA MET A 141 -7.69 -14.39 -11.60
C MET A 141 -6.58 -14.98 -10.73
N LEU A 142 -6.87 -16.09 -10.03
CA LEU A 142 -5.87 -16.79 -9.21
C LEU A 142 -4.78 -17.47 -10.06
N LYS A 143 -5.11 -17.82 -11.31
CA LYS A 143 -4.18 -18.41 -12.28
C LYS A 143 -3.36 -17.37 -13.04
N TYR A 144 -3.72 -16.09 -12.99
CA TYR A 144 -2.94 -15.04 -13.67
C TYR A 144 -1.52 -15.00 -13.10
N GLU A 145 -0.54 -15.14 -14.01
CA GLU A 145 0.86 -14.88 -13.70
C GLU A 145 1.02 -13.45 -13.15
N ASN A 146 0.45 -12.48 -13.86
CA ASN A 146 0.40 -11.08 -13.42
C ASN A 146 -0.90 -10.78 -12.68
N SER A 147 -0.91 -11.09 -11.38
CA SER A 147 -2.10 -10.95 -10.54
C SER A 147 -2.59 -9.52 -10.31
N GLY A 148 -1.76 -8.51 -10.58
CA GLY A 148 -2.04 -7.12 -10.25
C GLY A 148 -1.76 -6.74 -8.79
N PHE A 149 -1.24 -7.67 -7.98
CA PHE A 149 -0.78 -7.41 -6.61
C PHE A 149 0.75 -7.33 -6.59
N SER A 150 1.28 -6.31 -5.94
CA SER A 150 2.72 -6.14 -5.72
C SER A 150 2.96 -5.61 -4.31
N LEU A 151 3.79 -6.32 -3.54
CA LEU A 151 4.30 -5.90 -2.24
C LEU A 151 5.81 -5.72 -2.35
N ASP A 152 6.27 -4.49 -2.17
CA ASP A 152 7.68 -4.12 -2.24
C ASP A 152 8.12 -3.63 -0.86
N ALA A 153 9.09 -4.32 -0.28
CA ALA A 153 9.72 -3.96 1.00
C ALA A 153 11.25 -3.94 0.87
N THR A 154 11.75 -3.52 -0.31
CA THR A 154 13.19 -3.36 -0.57
C THR A 154 13.83 -2.24 0.23
N VAL A 155 13.04 -1.26 0.67
CA VAL A 155 13.55 -0.11 1.41
C VAL A 155 13.43 -0.34 2.91
N ARG A 156 14.57 -0.26 3.60
CA ARG A 156 14.68 -0.36 5.05
C ARG A 156 15.39 0.87 5.59
N ILE A 157 14.89 1.43 6.69
CA ILE A 157 15.49 2.60 7.34
C ILE A 157 16.07 2.16 8.67
N GLU A 158 17.28 2.61 8.98
CA GLU A 158 17.93 2.36 10.26
C GLU A 158 17.38 3.29 11.35
N SER A 159 17.40 2.87 12.62
CA SER A 159 16.82 3.66 13.73
C SER A 159 17.50 5.02 13.92
N TRP A 160 18.76 5.15 13.52
CA TRP A 160 19.53 6.39 13.54
C TRP A 160 19.33 7.28 12.30
N ASP A 161 18.82 6.74 11.19
CA ASP A 161 18.70 7.45 9.91
C ASP A 161 17.42 8.30 9.86
N ARG A 162 17.43 9.40 10.61
CA ARG A 162 16.30 10.35 10.69
C ARG A 162 16.05 11.05 9.36
N GLU A 163 17.10 11.36 8.61
CA GLU A 163 17.00 11.99 7.28
C GLU A 163 16.37 11.05 6.26
N GLY A 164 16.77 9.77 6.26
CA GLY A 164 16.14 8.72 5.46
C GLY A 164 14.67 8.53 5.80
N LEU A 165 14.32 8.50 7.10
CA LEU A 165 12.94 8.45 7.55
C LEU A 165 12.12 9.65 7.04
N GLU A 166 12.66 10.86 7.17
CA GLU A 166 12.01 12.06 6.65
C GLU A 166 11.80 11.99 5.13
N ARG A 167 12.82 11.57 4.37
CA ARG A 167 12.75 11.43 2.92
C ARG A 167 11.65 10.46 2.49
N ILE A 168 11.50 9.31 3.17
CA ILE A 168 10.43 8.36 2.85
C ILE A 168 9.06 8.91 3.25
N ILE A 169 8.92 9.53 4.42
CA ILE A 169 7.65 10.14 4.84
C ILE A 169 7.21 11.22 3.83
N ARG A 170 8.13 12.07 3.38
CA ARG A 170 7.88 13.08 2.33
C ARG A 170 7.43 12.41 1.03
N TYR A 171 8.09 11.32 0.63
CA TYR A 171 7.70 10.54 -0.55
C TYR A 171 6.28 9.94 -0.43
N CYS A 172 5.93 9.35 0.73
CA CYS A 172 4.61 8.77 0.95
C CYS A 172 3.50 9.83 1.01
N ALA A 173 3.80 11.01 1.56
CA ALA A 173 2.85 12.12 1.72
C ALA A 173 2.80 13.09 0.53
N ARG A 174 3.52 12.80 -0.56
CA ARG A 174 3.67 13.70 -1.71
C ARG A 174 2.33 14.04 -2.40
N PRO A 175 2.22 15.24 -3.01
CA PRO A 175 1.09 15.57 -3.87
C PRO A 175 1.06 14.71 -5.15
N PRO A 176 -0.09 14.65 -5.86
CA PRO A 176 -0.25 13.84 -7.07
C PRO A 176 0.73 14.17 -8.19
N PHE A 177 1.14 15.44 -8.28
CA PHE A 177 2.08 15.94 -9.26
C PHE A 177 2.76 17.20 -8.73
N ALA A 178 3.89 17.56 -9.33
CA ALA A 178 4.53 18.85 -9.12
C ALA A 178 3.97 19.87 -10.12
N SER A 179 3.65 21.09 -9.69
CA SER A 179 3.11 22.14 -10.56
C SER A 179 4.05 22.50 -11.70
N GLU A 180 5.36 22.47 -11.46
CA GLU A 180 6.41 22.66 -12.48
C GLU A 180 6.37 21.64 -13.64
N ASN A 181 5.69 20.51 -13.46
CA ASN A 181 5.50 19.52 -14.52
C ASN A 181 4.33 19.86 -15.44
N LEU A 182 3.53 20.88 -15.15
CA LEU A 182 2.39 21.28 -15.94
C LEU A 182 2.71 22.52 -16.76
N ARG A 183 2.35 22.48 -18.04
CA ARG A 183 2.33 23.66 -18.91
C ARG A 183 1.00 23.75 -19.62
N TRP A 184 0.34 24.89 -19.48
CA TRP A 184 -0.82 25.26 -20.27
C TRP A 184 -0.35 25.83 -21.61
N ASN A 185 -0.86 25.32 -22.71
CA ASN A 185 -0.51 25.80 -24.06
C ASN A 185 -1.69 26.44 -24.78
N GLY A 186 -2.85 26.61 -24.13
CA GLY A 186 -4.11 26.99 -24.76
C GLY A 186 -5.01 25.77 -24.95
N PRO A 187 -5.01 25.12 -26.14
CA PRO A 187 -5.89 23.99 -26.41
C PRO A 187 -5.54 22.71 -25.64
N TRP A 188 -4.33 22.61 -25.09
CA TRP A 188 -3.85 21.40 -24.40
C TRP A 188 -3.03 21.72 -23.15
N ILE A 189 -3.04 20.78 -22.22
CA ILE A 189 -2.15 20.74 -21.06
C ILE A 189 -1.06 19.71 -21.34
N SER A 190 0.20 20.16 -21.31
CA SER A 190 1.37 19.28 -21.36
C SER A 190 1.80 18.94 -19.95
N TYR A 191 1.81 17.65 -19.61
CA TYR A 191 2.31 17.15 -18.34
C TYR A 191 3.61 16.37 -18.53
N ARG A 192 4.70 16.87 -17.93
CA ARG A 192 6.01 16.20 -17.86
C ARG A 192 5.94 15.06 -16.85
N LEU A 193 6.22 13.85 -17.31
CA LEU A 193 6.22 12.66 -16.46
C LEU A 193 7.43 12.71 -15.50
N PRO A 194 7.24 12.42 -14.20
CA PRO A 194 8.36 12.33 -13.25
C PRO A 194 9.38 11.25 -13.61
N LYS A 195 8.93 10.21 -14.32
CA LYS A 195 9.78 9.17 -14.91
C LYS A 195 9.31 8.91 -16.33
N PRO A 196 10.22 8.67 -17.29
CA PRO A 196 9.84 8.25 -18.63
C PRO A 196 8.89 7.06 -18.60
N SER A 197 7.92 7.02 -19.52
CA SER A 197 7.05 5.87 -19.69
C SER A 197 7.87 4.67 -20.18
N ARG A 198 7.24 3.49 -20.24
CA ARG A 198 7.85 2.29 -20.84
C ARG A 198 8.28 2.51 -22.29
N THR A 199 7.56 3.34 -23.04
CA THR A 199 7.88 3.67 -24.44
C THR A 199 8.89 4.81 -24.55
N GLY A 200 9.47 5.27 -23.44
CA GLY A 200 10.41 6.40 -23.40
C GLY A 200 9.73 7.77 -23.45
N GLN A 201 8.40 7.83 -23.54
CA GLN A 201 7.65 9.07 -23.55
C GLN A 201 7.91 9.86 -22.25
N LYS A 202 8.23 11.15 -22.37
CA LYS A 202 8.51 12.04 -21.23
C LYS A 202 7.37 13.02 -20.92
N PHE A 203 6.43 13.17 -21.85
CA PHE A 203 5.32 14.11 -21.72
C PHE A 203 4.02 13.46 -22.20
N ILE A 204 2.91 13.78 -21.56
CA ILE A 204 1.57 13.50 -22.07
C ILE A 204 0.86 14.81 -22.36
N GLN A 205 0.03 14.82 -23.39
CA GLN A 205 -0.88 15.92 -23.69
C GLN A 205 -2.28 15.50 -23.27
N LEU A 206 -2.99 16.42 -22.65
CA LEU A 206 -4.36 16.22 -22.18
C LEU A 206 -5.20 17.40 -22.64
N ASP A 207 -6.45 17.12 -23.01
CA ASP A 207 -7.48 18.15 -23.09
C ASP A 207 -7.69 18.77 -21.68
N PRO A 208 -8.02 20.07 -21.56
CA PRO A 208 -8.28 20.71 -20.27
C PRO A 208 -9.34 19.99 -19.41
N LEU A 209 -10.42 19.50 -20.00
CA LEU A 209 -11.46 18.75 -19.28
C LEU A 209 -10.97 17.37 -18.87
N GLU A 210 -10.23 16.67 -19.75
CA GLU A 210 -9.62 15.38 -19.40
C GLU A 210 -8.66 15.51 -18.21
N PHE A 211 -7.88 16.60 -18.18
CA PHE A 211 -7.01 16.90 -17.06
C PHE A 211 -7.78 17.14 -15.75
N LEU A 212 -8.85 17.95 -15.80
CA LEU A 212 -9.71 18.20 -14.64
C LEU A 212 -10.38 16.91 -14.14
N GLU A 213 -10.86 16.07 -15.06
CA GLU A 213 -11.43 14.76 -14.73
C GLU A 213 -10.40 13.90 -13.99
N ARG A 214 -9.18 13.78 -14.53
CA ARG A 214 -8.10 13.00 -13.90
C ARG A 214 -7.72 13.52 -12.51
N ILE A 215 -7.63 14.83 -12.33
CA ILE A 215 -7.30 15.42 -11.02
C ILE A 215 -8.43 15.28 -10.02
N SER A 216 -9.69 15.36 -10.46
CA SER A 216 -10.85 15.21 -9.58
C SER A 216 -10.81 13.87 -8.82
N ALA A 217 -10.32 12.80 -9.48
CA ALA A 217 -10.13 11.49 -8.86
C ALA A 217 -9.07 11.46 -7.75
N PHE A 218 -8.21 12.47 -7.63
CA PHE A 218 -7.17 12.54 -6.60
C PHE A 218 -7.63 13.29 -5.34
N ILE A 219 -8.74 14.02 -5.44
CA ILE A 219 -9.31 14.75 -4.32
C ILE A 219 -9.97 13.73 -3.38
N PRO A 220 -9.48 13.57 -2.14
CA PRO A 220 -10.09 12.65 -1.21
C PRO A 220 -11.50 13.13 -0.86
N TYR A 221 -12.43 12.20 -0.68
CA TYR A 221 -13.74 12.54 -0.15
C TYR A 221 -13.64 13.27 1.20
N PRO A 222 -14.57 14.20 1.49
CA PRO A 222 -14.60 14.92 2.76
C PRO A 222 -14.56 13.96 3.95
N ARG A 223 -13.82 14.35 5.01
CA ARG A 223 -13.68 13.58 6.27
C ARG A 223 -12.95 12.24 6.15
N HIS A 224 -12.33 11.94 5.02
CA HIS A 224 -11.50 10.74 4.87
C HIS A 224 -10.02 11.08 4.90
N HIS A 225 -9.36 10.65 5.98
CA HIS A 225 -7.92 10.79 6.12
C HIS A 225 -7.21 9.88 5.11
N ARG A 226 -6.16 10.40 4.45
CA ARG A 226 -5.28 9.61 3.57
C ARG A 226 -4.13 8.94 4.32
N ARG A 227 -4.06 9.13 5.64
CA ARG A 227 -3.02 8.62 6.53
C ARG A 227 -3.68 7.93 7.70
N HIS A 228 -3.25 6.70 7.99
CA HIS A 228 -3.76 5.92 9.12
C HIS A 228 -2.60 5.38 9.94
N TYR A 229 -2.78 5.37 11.26
CA TYR A 229 -1.83 4.82 12.21
C TYR A 229 -2.40 3.52 12.78
N HIS A 230 -1.55 2.51 12.91
CA HIS A 230 -1.93 1.15 13.27
C HIS A 230 -1.21 0.65 14.52
N GLY A 231 -1.85 -0.27 15.24
CA GLY A 231 -1.32 -0.91 16.45
C GLY A 231 -0.87 0.10 17.52
N VAL A 232 0.38 0.02 17.98
CA VAL A 232 0.91 0.93 19.02
C VAL A 232 1.04 2.38 18.57
N PHE A 233 0.95 2.67 17.27
CA PHE A 233 0.94 4.05 16.76
C PHE A 233 -0.47 4.62 16.60
N ALA A 234 -1.51 3.77 16.66
CA ALA A 234 -2.90 4.17 16.45
C ALA A 234 -3.33 5.28 17.43
N PRO A 235 -4.20 6.23 17.02
CA PRO A 235 -4.46 7.43 17.82
C PRO A 235 -5.02 7.14 19.22
N ASN A 236 -5.87 6.12 19.32
CA ASN A 236 -6.54 5.69 20.54
C ASN A 236 -5.83 4.51 21.22
N SER A 237 -4.61 4.16 20.80
CA SER A 237 -3.86 3.08 21.45
C SER A 237 -3.40 3.53 22.85
N PRO A 238 -3.67 2.75 23.92
CA PRO A 238 -3.18 3.07 25.26
C PRO A 238 -1.64 3.07 25.31
N LEU A 239 -0.98 2.40 24.36
CA LEU A 239 0.47 2.29 24.27
C LEU A 239 1.11 3.44 23.46
N ARG A 240 0.31 4.35 22.87
CA ARG A 240 0.80 5.38 21.93
C ARG A 240 1.82 6.33 22.53
N LYS A 241 1.62 6.76 23.78
CA LYS A 241 2.56 7.69 24.44
C LYS A 241 3.92 7.02 24.62
N LYS A 242 3.93 5.73 24.99
CA LYS A 242 5.14 4.95 25.25
C LYS A 242 5.87 4.57 23.98
N SER A 243 5.16 4.13 22.95
CA SER A 243 5.77 3.83 21.66
C SER A 243 6.47 5.07 21.09
N ARG A 244 5.88 6.26 21.21
CA ARG A 244 6.54 7.52 20.80
C ARG A 244 7.83 7.81 21.57
N ILE A 245 7.85 7.61 22.89
CA ILE A 245 9.06 7.82 23.71
C ILE A 245 10.13 6.80 23.32
N MET A 246 9.75 5.53 23.22
CA MET A 246 10.67 4.44 22.88
C MET A 246 11.33 4.66 21.51
N CYS A 247 10.55 5.00 20.49
CA CYS A 247 11.07 5.25 19.15
C CYS A 247 11.86 6.57 19.06
N LYS A 248 11.56 7.57 19.91
CA LYS A 248 12.41 8.78 20.03
C LYS A 248 13.80 8.45 20.59
N ASN A 249 13.88 7.47 21.49
CA ASN A 249 15.12 7.06 22.14
C ASN A 249 15.88 5.99 21.33
N GLY A 250 15.52 5.75 20.06
CA GLY A 250 16.18 4.75 19.20
C GLY A 250 15.97 3.29 19.59
N LYS A 251 15.03 3.01 20.51
CA LYS A 251 14.73 1.65 21.01
C LYS A 251 13.70 0.90 20.16
N CYS A 252 13.35 1.45 19.00
CA CYS A 252 12.46 0.86 18.01
C CYS A 252 12.97 1.32 16.64
N ARG A 253 12.85 0.45 15.64
CA ARG A 253 13.30 0.69 14.27
C ARG A 253 12.11 0.71 13.32
#